data_AF-A0A7C6BHI7-F1
#
_entry.id   AF-A0A7C6BHI7-F1
#
_cell.length_a   1.000
_cell.length_b   1.000
_cell.length_c   1.000
_cell.angle_alpha   90.00
_cell.angle_beta   90.00
_cell.angle_gamma   90.00
#
_symmetry.space_group_name_H-M   'P 1'
#
loop_
_entity.id
_entity.type
_entity.pdbx_description
1 polymer ?
#
loop_
_entity_poly.entity_id
_entity_poly.type
_entity_poly.pdbx_seq_one_letter_code
_entity_poly.pdbx_strand_id
1 'polypeptide(L)'
;GGGLGSALADILTGYAHWAPFTLIIKGIEGLIVGFFASKDMSAGKRVPILILAVLEMVFGYFLVGTRLYGMGAALVEIPGNLLQAGSAVIISLLLFYAVKRVEKIYTRDV
;
A
#
# COMPACT_ATOMS: atom_id res chain seq x y z
N GLY A 1 6.94 8.72 -1.96
CA GLY A 1 6.62 7.27 -1.97
C GLY A 1 5.68 6.95 -0.83
N GLY A 2 4.86 5.91 -0.96
CA GLY A 2 3.81 5.55 0.01
C GLY A 2 4.32 5.38 1.44
N GLY A 3 5.47 4.73 1.65
CA GLY A 3 5.99 4.49 3.01
C GLY A 3 6.47 5.72 3.76
N LEU A 4 7.11 6.68 3.09
CA LEU A 4 7.49 7.93 3.75
C LEU A 4 6.25 8.75 4.15
N GLY A 5 5.25 8.81 3.27
CA GLY A 5 4.00 9.52 3.57
C GLY A 5 3.25 8.91 4.76
N SER A 6 3.14 7.58 4.79
CA SER A 6 2.49 6.86 5.90
C SER A 6 3.28 7.00 7.22
N ALA A 7 4.61 6.89 7.19
CA ALA A 7 5.42 7.08 8.40
C ALA A 7 5.35 8.51 8.94
N LEU A 8 5.29 9.52 8.07
CA LEU A 8 5.04 10.90 8.49
C LEU A 8 3.63 11.07 9.07
N ALA A 9 2.62 10.43 8.48
CA ALA A 9 1.27 10.44 9.02
C ALA A 9 1.23 9.84 10.44
N ASP A 10 1.93 8.75 10.70
CA ASP A 10 2.04 8.16 12.05
C ASP A 10 2.63 9.16 13.05
N ILE A 11 3.69 9.88 12.67
CA ILE A 11 4.29 10.92 13.52
C ILE A 11 3.30 12.04 13.82
N LEU A 12 2.62 12.55 12.78
CA LEU A 12 1.73 13.71 12.89
C LEU A 12 0.41 13.40 13.61
N THR A 13 -0.02 12.13 13.61
CA THR A 13 -1.28 11.69 14.22
C THR A 13 -1.11 11.12 15.65
N GLY A 14 0.10 11.16 16.20
CA GLY A 14 0.38 10.72 17.58
C GLY A 14 0.77 9.25 17.73
N TYR A 15 0.99 8.53 16.63
CA TYR A 15 1.45 7.14 16.59
C TYR A 15 2.93 7.04 16.19
N ALA A 16 3.78 7.98 16.63
CA ALA A 16 5.17 8.08 16.18
C ALA A 16 6.01 6.80 16.36
N HIS A 17 5.68 5.95 17.34
CA HIS A 17 6.34 4.65 17.55
C HIS A 17 6.04 3.63 16.42
N TRP A 18 4.94 3.80 15.68
CA TRP A 18 4.62 3.02 14.48
C TRP A 18 5.43 3.44 13.26
N ALA A 19 5.85 4.70 13.17
CA ALA A 19 6.52 5.26 12.01
C ALA A 19 7.67 4.41 11.42
N PRO A 20 8.63 3.87 12.20
CA PRO A 20 9.69 3.03 11.63
C PRO A 20 9.14 1.71 11.05
N PHE A 21 8.14 1.10 11.68
CA PHE A 21 7.52 -0.14 11.21
C PHE A 21 6.70 0.10 9.95
N THR A 22 5.86 1.14 9.96
CA THR A 22 5.09 1.57 8.80
C THR A 22 6.00 1.89 7.62
N LEU A 23 7.12 2.58 7.85
CA LEU A 23 8.09 2.90 6.79
C LEU A 23 8.62 1.62 6.12
N ILE A 24 8.94 0.59 6.91
CA ILE A 24 9.43 -0.69 6.40
C ILE A 24 8.33 -1.44 5.64
N ILE A 25 7.16 -1.64 6.27
CA ILE A 25 6.03 -2.38 5.68
C ILE A 25 5.62 -1.72 4.38
N LYS A 26 5.33 -0.41 4.41
CA LYS A 26 4.94 0.35 3.22
C LYS A 26 6.07 0.52 2.20
N GLY A 27 7.32 0.50 2.65
CA GLY A 27 8.48 0.46 1.78
C GLY A 27 8.53 -0.83 0.96
N ILE A 28 8.35 -1.98 1.61
CA ILE A 28 8.30 -3.30 0.97
C ILE A 28 7.08 -3.40 0.04
N GLU A 29 5.89 -2.98 0.50
CA GLU A 29 4.67 -2.90 -0.33
C GLU A 29 4.95 -2.11 -1.63
N GLY A 30 5.57 -0.93 -1.50
CA GLY A 30 5.95 -0.08 -2.62
C GLY A 30 6.98 -0.71 -3.56
N LEU A 31 7.95 -1.47 -3.01
CA LEU A 31 8.94 -2.20 -3.81
C LEU A 31 8.29 -3.35 -4.60
N ILE A 32 7.39 -4.12 -3.97
CA ILE A 32 6.63 -5.18 -4.64
C ILE A 32 5.84 -4.58 -5.81
N VAL A 33 4.99 -3.59 -5.52
CA VAL A 33 4.12 -3.01 -6.55
C VAL A 33 4.93 -2.29 -7.64
N GLY A 34 5.95 -1.51 -7.26
CA GLY A 34 6.77 -0.74 -8.18
C GLY A 34 7.61 -1.60 -9.12
N PHE A 35 8.22 -2.68 -8.60
CA PHE A 35 9.03 -3.59 -9.40
C PHE A 35 8.22 -4.31 -10.49
N PHE A 36 6.96 -4.63 -10.20
CA PHE A 36 6.09 -5.27 -11.19
C PHE A 36 5.33 -4.27 -12.08
N ALA A 37 5.08 -3.05 -11.60
CA ALA A 37 4.47 -2.00 -12.40
C ALA A 37 5.37 -1.54 -13.57
N SER A 38 6.69 -1.67 -13.43
CA SER A 38 7.67 -1.37 -14.50
C SER A 38 7.68 -2.42 -15.63
N LYS A 39 6.96 -3.54 -15.46
CA LYS A 39 6.86 -4.60 -16.46
C LYS A 39 5.57 -4.45 -17.26
N ASP A 40 5.65 -4.73 -18.55
CA ASP A 40 4.47 -4.74 -19.43
C ASP A 40 3.64 -6.01 -19.16
N MET A 41 2.82 -5.95 -18.12
CA MET A 41 2.02 -7.07 -17.60
C MET A 41 0.54 -6.84 -17.87
N SER A 42 -0.12 -7.88 -18.40
CA SER A 42 -1.58 -7.92 -18.55
C SER A 42 -2.28 -7.82 -17.20
N ALA A 43 -3.53 -7.33 -17.19
CA ALA A 43 -4.32 -7.14 -15.98
C ALA A 43 -4.40 -8.42 -15.12
N GLY A 44 -4.59 -9.59 -15.74
CA GLY A 44 -4.65 -10.87 -15.03
C GLY A 44 -3.36 -11.22 -14.28
N LYS A 45 -2.19 -10.82 -14.79
CA LYS A 45 -0.91 -11.03 -14.09
C LYS A 45 -0.68 -10.03 -12.96
N ARG A 46 -1.34 -8.86 -12.98
CA ARG A 46 -1.23 -7.83 -11.93
C ARG A 46 -2.02 -8.19 -10.67
N VAL A 47 -3.16 -8.88 -10.81
CA VAL A 47 -4.01 -9.31 -9.69
C VAL A 47 -3.24 -10.06 -8.60
N PRO A 48 -2.49 -11.15 -8.88
CA PRO A 48 -1.76 -11.87 -7.83
C PRO A 48 -0.68 -11.01 -7.15
N ILE A 49 -0.10 -10.03 -7.83
CA ILE A 49 0.88 -9.11 -7.23
C ILE A 49 0.20 -8.14 -6.27
N LEU A 50 -0.96 -7.61 -6.65
CA LEU A 50 -1.74 -6.73 -5.77
C LEU A 50 -2.22 -7.49 -4.53
N ILE A 51 -2.64 -8.75 -4.70
CA ILE A 51 -2.96 -9.64 -3.57
C ILE A 51 -1.73 -9.85 -2.68
N LEU A 52 -0.57 -10.12 -3.26
CA LEU A 52 0.67 -10.28 -2.51
C LEU A 52 1.02 -9.02 -1.70
N ALA A 53 0.88 -7.83 -2.30
CA ALA A 53 1.13 -6.56 -1.62
C ALA A 53 0.15 -6.34 -0.45
N VAL A 54 -1.14 -6.62 -0.64
CA VAL A 54 -2.16 -6.55 0.43
C VAL A 54 -1.83 -7.53 1.56
N LEU A 55 -1.47 -8.77 1.22
CA LEU A 55 -1.15 -9.80 2.22
C LEU A 55 0.14 -9.45 2.99
N GLU A 56 1.16 -8.95 2.31
CA GLU A 56 2.40 -8.48 2.94
C GLU A 56 2.10 -7.39 3.95
N MET A 57 1.31 -6.39 3.55
CA MET A 57 0.95 -5.27 4.41
C MET A 57 0.17 -5.74 5.64
N VAL A 58 -0.90 -6.53 5.47
CA VAL A 58 -1.70 -7.04 6.60
C VAL A 58 -0.85 -7.92 7.52
N PHE A 59 0.03 -8.75 6.97
CA PHE A 59 0.92 -9.60 7.75
C PHE A 59 1.94 -8.79 8.56
N GLY A 60 2.55 -7.76 7.95
CA GLY A 60 3.49 -6.86 8.61
C GLY A 60 2.85 -6.14 9.80
N TYR A 61 1.67 -5.55 9.60
CA TYR A 61 0.92 -4.89 10.69
C TYR A 61 0.51 -5.89 11.77
N PHE A 62 0.07 -7.10 11.40
CA PHE A 62 -0.29 -8.14 12.37
C PHE A 62 0.91 -8.58 13.23
N LEU A 63 2.09 -8.79 12.64
CA LEU A 63 3.30 -9.18 13.39
C LEU A 63 3.72 -8.09 14.39
N VAL A 64 3.76 -6.83 13.93
CA VAL A 64 4.15 -5.69 14.77
C VAL A 64 3.09 -5.44 15.84
N GLY A 65 1.81 -5.44 15.47
CA GLY A 65 0.69 -5.29 16.39
C GLY A 65 0.65 -6.38 17.45
N THR A 66 0.92 -7.65 17.07
CA THR A 66 1.02 -8.76 18.03
C THR A 66 2.15 -8.52 19.03
N ARG A 67 3.29 -7.98 18.58
CA ARG A 67 4.43 -7.69 19.45
C ARG A 67 4.18 -6.49 20.38
N LEU A 68 3.48 -5.47 19.91
CA LEU A 68 3.24 -4.23 20.67
C LEU A 68 2.04 -4.31 21.61
N TYR A 69 0.94 -4.93 21.16
CA TYR A 69 -0.37 -4.88 21.82
C TYR A 69 -0.94 -6.27 22.16
N GLY A 70 -0.27 -7.34 21.73
CA GLY A 70 -0.71 -8.72 21.93
C GLY A 70 -1.61 -9.25 20.81
N MET A 71 -1.71 -10.58 20.73
CA MET A 71 -2.39 -11.27 19.63
C MET A 71 -3.88 -10.92 19.52
N GLY A 72 -4.57 -10.74 20.65
CA GLY A 72 -5.99 -10.41 20.65
C GLY A 72 -6.29 -9.07 19.98
N ALA A 73 -5.51 -8.02 20.29
CA ALA A 73 -5.63 -6.72 19.65
C ALA A 73 -5.28 -6.79 18.16
N ALA A 74 -4.18 -7.47 17.81
CA ALA A 74 -3.74 -7.61 16.43
C ALA A 74 -4.77 -8.31 15.53
N LEU A 75 -5.49 -9.31 16.04
CA LEU A 75 -6.56 -10.00 15.30
C LEU A 75 -7.73 -9.07 14.99
N VAL A 76 -8.06 -8.14 15.89
CA VAL A 76 -9.15 -7.16 15.71
C VAL A 76 -8.79 -6.12 14.63
N GLU A 77 -7.50 -5.84 14.42
CA GLU A 77 -7.04 -4.89 13.40
C GLU A 77 -7.07 -5.45 11.96
N ILE A 78 -7.06 -6.78 11.78
CA ILE A 78 -6.98 -7.43 10.46
C ILE A 78 -8.07 -6.93 9.48
N PRO A 79 -9.37 -6.87 9.84
CA PRO A 79 -10.39 -6.35 8.94
C PRO A 79 -10.14 -4.89 8.54
N GLY A 80 -9.68 -4.05 9.47
CA GLY A 80 -9.32 -2.66 9.20
C GLY A 80 -8.15 -2.54 8.24
N ASN A 81 -7.10 -3.33 8.45
CA ASN A 81 -5.92 -3.34 7.58
C ASN A 81 -6.25 -3.87 6.18
N LEU A 82 -7.12 -4.87 6.05
CA LEU A 82 -7.61 -5.34 4.75
C LEU A 82 -8.39 -4.26 4.00
N LEU A 83 -9.27 -3.53 4.68
CA LEU A 83 -10.01 -2.41 4.08
C LEU A 83 -9.06 -1.27 3.67
N GLN A 84 -8.06 -0.97 4.50
CA GLN A 84 -7.05 0.05 4.20
C GLN A 84 -6.23 -0.33 2.96
N ALA A 85 -5.73 -1.56 2.89
CA ALA A 85 -4.96 -2.03 1.75
C ALA A 85 -5.82 -2.13 0.47
N GLY A 86 -7.03 -2.67 0.58
CA GLY A 86 -7.97 -2.80 -0.55
C GLY A 86 -8.40 -1.44 -1.11
N SER A 87 -8.73 -0.47 -0.24
CA SER A 87 -9.09 0.88 -0.68
C SER A 87 -7.92 1.59 -1.37
N ALA A 88 -6.69 1.42 -0.86
CA ALA A 88 -5.49 1.95 -1.50
C ALA A 88 -5.30 1.42 -2.92
N VAL A 89 -5.52 0.12 -3.15
CA VAL A 89 -5.47 -0.49 -4.50
C VAL A 89 -6.51 0.14 -5.42
N ILE A 90 -7.77 0.26 -4.96
CA ILE A 90 -8.86 0.85 -5.75
C ILE A 90 -8.53 2.30 -6.14
N ILE A 91 -8.16 3.12 -5.16
CA ILE A 91 -7.81 4.53 -5.38
C ILE A 91 -6.61 4.65 -6.33
N SER A 92 -5.59 3.81 -6.17
CA SER A 92 -4.41 3.81 -7.03
C SER A 92 -4.74 3.46 -8.48
N LEU A 93 -5.63 2.49 -8.71
CA LEU A 93 -6.08 2.14 -10.06
C LEU A 93 -6.88 3.29 -10.70
N LEU A 94 -7.78 3.92 -9.95
CA LEU A 94 -8.54 5.08 -10.44
C LEU A 94 -7.61 6.24 -10.84
N LEU A 95 -6.65 6.57 -9.98
CA LEU A 95 -5.65 7.60 -10.25
C LEU A 95 -4.78 7.24 -11.45
N PHE A 96 -4.34 5.98 -11.57
CA PHE A 96 -3.55 5.53 -12.72
C PHE A 96 -4.29 5.76 -14.05
N TYR A 97 -5.58 5.38 -14.13
CA TYR A 97 -6.36 5.60 -15.35
C TYR A 97 -6.66 7.09 -15.60
N ALA A 98 -6.91 7.87 -14.55
CA ALA A 98 -7.13 9.31 -14.66
C ALA A 98 -5.88 10.02 -15.22
N VAL A 99 -4.70 9.73 -14.68
CA VAL A 99 -3.42 10.30 -15.13
C VAL A 99 -3.12 9.88 -16.57
N LYS A 100 -3.24 8.59 -16.90
CA LYS A 100 -3.00 8.09 -18.27
C LYS A 100 -3.93 8.73 -19.30
N ARG A 101 -5.17 9.06 -18.90
CA ARG A 101 -6.12 9.77 -19.76
C ARG A 101 -5.66 11.19 -20.06
N VAL A 102 -5.17 11.91 -19.05
CA VAL A 102 -4.65 13.28 -19.21
C VAL A 102 -3.37 13.30 -20.04
N GLU A 103 -2.44 12.38 -19.78
CA GLU A 103 -1.20 12.25 -20.55
C GLU A 103 -1.49 12.01 -22.04
N LYS A 104 -2.43 11.12 -22.36
CA LYS A 104 -2.84 10.86 -23.74
C LYS A 104 -3.46 12.08 -24.43
N ILE A 105 -4.11 12.98 -23.69
CA ILE A 105 -4.66 14.22 -24.26
C ILE A 105 -3.50 15.16 -24.60
N TYR A 106 -2.60 15.41 -23.65
CA TYR A 106 -1.52 16.37 -23.80
C TYR A 106 -0.53 15.98 -24.91
N THR A 107 -0.17 14.69 -25.03
CA THR A 107 0.73 14.20 -26.09
C THR A 107 0.07 14.15 -27.48
N ARG A 108 -1.24 14.37 -27.60
CA ARG A 108 -1.92 14.50 -28.90
C ARG A 108 -1.97 15.94 -29.42
N ASP A 109 -1.71 16.91 -28.55
CA ASP A 109 -1.71 18.34 -28.85
C ASP A 109 -0.29 18.89 -29.15
N VAL A 110 0.72 18.01 -29.19
CA VAL A 110 2.13 18.28 -29.58
C VAL A 110 2.51 17.41 -30.77
#